data_AF-A0A9E7LCN1-F1
#
_entry.id   AF-A0A9E7LCN1-F1
#
_cell.length_a   1.000
_cell.length_b   1.000
_cell.length_c   1.000
_cell.angle_alpha   90.00
_cell.angle_beta   90.00
_cell.angle_gamma   90.00
#
_symmetry.space_group_name_H-M   'P 1'
#
loop_
_entity.id
_entity.type
_entity.pdbx_description
1 polymer ?
#
loop_
_entity_poly.entity_id
_entity_poly.type
_entity_poly.pdbx_seq_one_letter_code
_entity_poly.pdbx_strand_id
1 'polypeptide(L)'
;MSQMIVPCAPYLTSHAAVPGVGCCNGVRALLGIAQTHNDRVVICKCLKIVAGHFPGIDNKRAMGLPRLCGLRLNFSFSPSTNCDK
;
A
#
# COMPACT_ATOMS: atom_id res chain seq x y z
N MET A 1 5.83 -10.82 -0.84
CA MET A 1 4.88 -9.73 -0.51
C MET A 1 5.53 -8.34 -0.56
N SER A 2 6.70 -8.12 0.04
CA SER A 2 7.42 -6.82 -0.01
C SER A 2 7.72 -6.32 -1.42
N GLN A 3 8.05 -7.22 -2.36
CA GLN A 3 8.31 -6.89 -3.76
C GLN A 3 7.13 -6.21 -4.49
N MET A 4 5.90 -6.32 -3.97
CA MET A 4 4.73 -5.67 -4.55
C MET A 4 4.66 -4.17 -4.25
N ILE A 5 5.36 -3.69 -3.20
CA ILE A 5 5.28 -2.29 -2.74
C ILE A 5 6.57 -1.52 -2.98
N VAL A 6 7.71 -2.19 -3.05
CA VAL A 6 8.97 -1.58 -3.47
C VAL A 6 8.81 -0.65 -4.69
N PRO A 7 8.13 -1.04 -5.80
CA PRO A 7 7.94 -0.13 -6.94
C PRO A 7 7.09 1.11 -6.64
N CYS A 8 6.36 1.15 -5.51
CA CYS A 8 5.59 2.31 -5.07
C CYS A 8 6.40 3.33 -4.30
N ALA A 9 7.60 2.97 -3.82
CA ALA A 9 8.41 3.83 -2.97
C ALA A 9 8.60 5.25 -3.52
N PRO A 10 8.96 5.47 -4.82
CA PRO A 10 9.16 6.82 -5.34
C PRO A 10 7.90 7.69 -5.25
N TYR A 11 6.72 7.11 -5.48
CA TYR A 11 5.47 7.85 -5.35
C TYR A 11 5.13 8.15 -3.88
N LEU A 12 5.32 7.15 -3.01
CA LEU A 12 5.02 7.24 -1.58
C LEU A 12 5.93 8.24 -0.85
N THR A 13 7.17 8.41 -1.28
CA THR A 13 8.13 9.36 -0.68
C THR A 13 8.13 10.73 -1.37
N SER A 14 7.17 11.01 -2.25
CA SER A 14 7.07 12.26 -3.01
C SER A 14 8.15 12.51 -4.06
N HIS A 15 8.95 11.51 -4.42
CA HIS A 15 9.90 11.58 -5.54
C HIS A 15 9.26 11.37 -6.92
N ALA A 16 8.02 10.90 -6.97
CA ALA A 16 7.23 10.78 -8.19
C ALA A 16 5.82 11.37 -8.00
N ALA A 17 5.28 12.03 -9.03
CA ALA A 17 3.95 12.62 -8.99
C ALA A 17 2.82 11.58 -9.12
N VAL A 18 3.08 10.47 -9.82
CA VAL A 18 2.11 9.39 -10.07
C VAL A 18 2.73 8.02 -9.79
N PRO A 19 1.94 7.02 -9.37
CA PRO A 19 2.42 5.66 -9.24
C PRO A 19 2.72 5.05 -10.61
N GLY A 20 3.86 4.38 -10.74
CA GLY A 20 4.21 3.64 -11.95
C GLY A 20 3.36 2.38 -12.13
N VAL A 21 3.34 1.84 -13.35
CA VAL A 21 2.59 0.62 -13.68
C VAL A 21 2.98 -0.56 -12.77
N GLY A 22 4.26 -0.71 -12.46
CA GLY A 22 4.75 -1.74 -11.54
C GLY A 22 4.20 -1.60 -10.13
N CYS A 23 4.04 -0.35 -9.64
CA CYS A 23 3.40 -0.09 -8.36
C CYS A 23 1.93 -0.52 -8.37
N CYS A 24 1.17 -0.08 -9.38
CA CYS A 24 -0.26 -0.41 -9.45
C CYS A 24 -0.52 -1.91 -9.63
N ASN A 25 0.33 -2.62 -10.38
CA ASN A 25 0.25 -4.07 -10.49
C ASN A 25 0.51 -4.76 -9.14
N GLY A 26 1.48 -4.27 -8.38
CA GLY A 26 1.76 -4.77 -7.04
C GLY A 26 0.61 -4.52 -6.06
N VAL A 27 0.04 -3.31 -6.06
CA VAL A 27 -1.15 -2.99 -5.25
C VAL A 27 -2.33 -3.89 -5.64
N ARG A 28 -2.57 -4.10 -6.94
CA ARG A 28 -3.64 -5.00 -7.41
C ARG A 28 -3.44 -6.44 -6.93
N ALA A 29 -2.21 -6.95 -6.99
CA ALA A 29 -1.90 -8.29 -6.49
C ALA A 29 -2.15 -8.38 -4.97
N LEU A 30 -1.74 -7.36 -4.22
CA LEU A 30 -2.04 -7.25 -2.78
C LEU A 30 -3.53 -7.27 -2.47
N LEU A 31 -4.34 -6.53 -3.22
CA LEU A 31 -5.79 -6.54 -3.05
C LEU A 31 -6.43 -7.89 -3.41
N GLY A 32 -5.87 -8.59 -4.40
CA GLY A 32 -6.29 -9.94 -4.75
C GLY A 32 -6.07 -10.95 -3.62
N ILE A 33 -5.09 -10.70 -2.74
CA ILE A 33 -4.79 -11.52 -1.55
C ILE A 33 -5.65 -11.08 -0.36
N ALA A 34 -6.02 -9.80 -0.25
CA ALA A 34 -6.74 -9.19 0.86
C ALA A 34 -8.25 -9.56 0.95
N GLN A 35 -8.61 -10.80 0.65
CA GLN A 35 -10.01 -11.22 0.53
C GLN A 35 -10.66 -11.37 1.90
N THR A 36 -9.97 -12.00 2.85
CA THR A 36 -10.48 -12.23 4.20
C THR A 36 -10.00 -11.17 5.18
N HIS A 37 -10.67 -11.05 6.33
CA HIS A 37 -10.20 -10.19 7.42
C HIS A 37 -8.77 -10.56 7.85
N ASN A 38 -8.48 -11.86 7.95
CA ASN A 38 -7.16 -12.34 8.36
C ASN A 38 -6.07 -11.92 7.36
N ASP A 39 -6.36 -11.99 6.05
CA ASP A 39 -5.44 -11.52 5.01
C ASP A 39 -5.20 -10.01 5.12
N ARG A 40 -6.25 -9.22 5.39
CA ARG A 40 -6.12 -7.76 5.57
C ARG A 40 -5.25 -7.42 6.76
N VAL A 41 -5.39 -8.13 7.88
CA VAL A 41 -4.54 -7.97 9.08
C VAL A 41 -3.08 -8.29 8.75
N VAL A 42 -2.82 -9.41 8.08
CA VAL A 42 -1.47 -9.84 7.67
C VAL A 42 -0.84 -8.81 6.73
N ILE A 43 -1.60 -8.36 5.73
CA ILE A 43 -1.16 -7.34 4.78
C ILE A 43 -0.86 -6.04 5.51
N CYS A 44 -1.75 -5.56 6.38
CA CYS A 44 -1.53 -4.33 7.14
C CYS A 44 -0.24 -4.41 7.97
N LYS A 45 0.01 -5.53 8.65
CA LYS A 45 1.26 -5.75 9.41
C LYS A 45 2.48 -5.72 8.49
N CYS A 46 2.38 -6.29 7.29
CA CYS A 46 3.43 -6.22 6.27
C CYS A 46 3.67 -4.78 5.80
N LEU A 47 2.60 -4.02 5.51
CA LEU A 47 2.68 -2.61 5.11
C LEU A 47 3.39 -1.77 6.17
N LYS A 48 3.10 -2.01 7.44
CA LYS A 48 3.71 -1.30 8.57
C LYS A 48 5.21 -1.56 8.67
N ILE A 49 5.63 -2.82 8.51
CA ILE A 49 7.05 -3.19 8.47
C ILE A 49 7.74 -2.50 7.29
N VAL A 50 7.16 -2.60 6.09
CA VAL A 50 7.71 -2.00 4.87
C VAL A 50 7.80 -0.48 5.02
N ALA A 51 6.80 0.16 5.63
CA ALA A 51 6.84 1.60 5.86
C ALA A 51 7.97 2.03 6.79
N GLY A 52 8.36 1.19 7.76
CA GLY A 52 9.55 1.40 8.57
C GLY A 52 10.87 1.40 7.77
N HIS A 53 10.89 0.74 6.60
CA HIS A 53 12.07 0.72 5.70
C HIS A 53 12.13 1.92 4.74
N PHE A 54 11.05 2.69 4.65
CA PHE A 54 10.95 3.86 3.77
C PHE A 54 10.71 5.12 4.63
N PRO A 55 11.79 5.72 5.19
CA PRO A 55 11.65 6.97 5.91
C PRO A 55 11.07 8.05 4.97
N GLY A 56 10.06 8.78 5.44
CA GLY A 56 9.43 9.86 4.68
C GLY A 56 8.25 9.45 3.78
N ILE A 57 7.62 8.29 4.00
CA ILE A 57 6.33 7.99 3.35
C ILE A 57 5.30 9.06 3.71
N ASP A 58 4.65 9.60 2.68
CA ASP A 58 3.46 10.42 2.81
C ASP A 58 2.22 9.52 2.96
N ASN A 59 1.66 9.50 4.17
CA ASN A 59 0.45 8.75 4.49
C ASN A 59 -0.75 9.14 3.62
N LYS A 60 -0.88 10.41 3.20
CA LYS A 60 -1.98 10.85 2.33
C LYS A 60 -1.87 10.22 0.95
N ARG A 61 -0.65 10.15 0.42
CA ARG A 61 -0.36 9.45 -0.84
C ARG A 61 -0.60 7.95 -0.73
N ALA A 62 -0.18 7.33 0.38
CA ALA A 62 -0.44 5.91 0.64
C ALA A 62 -1.95 5.59 0.62
N MET A 63 -2.78 6.41 1.28
CA MET A 63 -4.24 6.25 1.28
C MET A 63 -4.88 6.47 -0.11
N GLY A 64 -4.33 7.40 -0.90
CA GLY A 64 -4.83 7.70 -2.25
C GLY A 64 -4.36 6.72 -3.34
N LEU A 65 -3.29 5.96 -3.08
CA LEU A 65 -2.64 5.09 -4.06
C LEU A 65 -3.60 4.09 -4.75
N PRO A 66 -4.49 3.38 -4.03
CA PRO A 66 -5.39 2.41 -4.66
C PRO A 66 -6.32 3.09 -5.67
N ARG A 67 -6.87 4.25 -5.32
CA ARG A 67 -7.76 5.03 -6.19
C ARG A 67 -7.01 5.54 -7.45
N LEU A 68 -5.76 5.96 -7.31
CA LEU A 68 -4.91 6.36 -8.45
C LEU A 68 -4.57 5.19 -9.37
N CYS A 69 -4.49 3.97 -8.82
CA CYS A 69 -4.32 2.75 -9.60
C CYS A 69 -5.64 2.20 -10.18
N GLY A 70 -6.75 2.95 -10.08
CA GLY A 70 -8.07 2.52 -10.56
C GLY A 70 -8.71 1.41 -9.72
N LEU A 71 -8.19 1.14 -8.53
CA LEU A 71 -8.66 0.09 -7.63
C LEU A 71 -9.69 0.67 -6.67
N ARG A 72 -10.81 -0.03 -6.50
CA ARG A 72 -11.81 0.29 -5.47
C ARG A 72 -11.53 -0.53 -4.23
N LEU A 73 -11.34 0.18 -3.13
CA LEU A 73 -11.13 -0.42 -1.82
C LEU A 73 -12.35 -0.15 -0.95
N ASN A 74 -12.87 -1.22 -0.34
CA ASN A 74 -13.99 -1.15 0.59
C ASN A 74 -13.50 -0.86 2.02
N PHE A 75 -12.19 -0.67 2.20
CA PHE A 75 -11.53 -0.54 3.48
C PHE A 75 -10.22 0.25 3.32
N SER A 76 -9.78 0.96 4.36
CA SER A 76 -8.65 1.89 4.26
C SER A 76 -7.35 1.23 4.74
N PHE A 77 -6.43 0.97 3.81
CA PHE A 77 -5.06 0.61 4.16
C PHE A 77 -4.25 1.89 4.39
N SER A 78 -3.89 2.16 5.63
CA SER A 78 -2.90 3.20 5.94
C SER A 78 -1.73 2.58 6.71
N PRO A 79 -0.48 2.98 6.41
CA PRO A 79 0.70 2.48 7.12
C PRO A 79 0.69 2.82 8.63
N SER A 80 -0.11 3.82 9.02
CA SER A 80 -0.30 4.23 10.41
C SER A 80 -1.59 3.69 11.05
N THR A 81 -2.42 2.97 10.30
CA THR A 81 -3.65 2.36 10.83
C THR A 81 -3.32 1.23 11.79
N ASN A 82 -4.10 1.11 12.86
CA ASN A 82 -4.05 -0.05 13.73
C ASN A 82 -4.52 -1.29 12.95
N CYS A 83 -3.60 -2.22 12.71
CA CYS A 83 -3.82 -3.41 11.88
C CYS A 83 -4.67 -4.50 12.54
N ASP A 84 -5.04 -4.33 13.81
CA ASP A 84 -5.86 -5.29 14.56
C ASP A 84 -7.37 -4.89 14.59
N LYS A 85 -7.78 -3.92 13.75
CA LYS A 85 -9.17 -3.44 13.63
C LYS A 85 -9.70 -3.49 12.21
#